data_AF-A0A7J4QDU9-F1
#
_entry.id   AF-A0A7J4QDU9-F1
#
_cell.length_a   1.000
_cell.length_b   1.000
_cell.length_c   1.000
_cell.angle_alpha   90.00
_cell.angle_beta   90.00
_cell.angle_gamma   90.00
#
_symmetry.space_group_name_H-M   'P 1'
#
loop_
_entity.id
_entity.type
_entity.pdbx_description
1 polymer ?
#
loop_
_entity_poly.entity_id
_entity_poly.type
_entity_poly.pdbx_seq_one_letter_code
_entity_poly.pdbx_strand_id
1 'polypeptide(L)'
;MGLMTADAGQKLQRKEEGPKPLTIPEHNILQLLNKMEILEKKMHDTSVFLALYNELRDLETRFVEAVDAAEANNYAISESVKKRIKMRKDKILRKR
;
A
#
# COMPACT_ATOMS: atom_id res chain seq x y z
N MET A 1 17.98 61.74 1.22
CA MET A 1 18.09 60.78 2.34
C MET A 1 16.66 60.41 2.73
N GLY A 2 16.17 59.18 2.74
CA GLY A 2 16.73 57.86 2.44
C GLY A 2 15.61 56.81 2.61
N LEU A 3 15.86 55.61 2.07
CA LEU A 3 15.21 54.31 2.31
C LEU A 3 13.73 54.17 1.86
N MET A 4 13.44 53.59 0.69
CA MET A 4 13.43 52.16 0.34
C MET A 4 12.67 51.26 1.33
N THR A 5 11.52 50.73 0.90
CA THR A 5 11.14 49.33 1.16
C THR A 5 10.43 48.79 -0.08
N ALA A 6 11.15 47.95 -0.82
CA ALA A 6 10.55 46.96 -1.69
C ALA A 6 10.13 45.80 -0.78
N ASP A 7 8.83 45.56 -0.61
CA ASP A 7 8.39 44.32 0.04
C ASP A 7 8.18 43.25 -1.02
N ALA A 8 9.10 42.31 -1.00
CA ALA A 8 9.24 41.21 -1.93
C ALA A 8 8.18 40.14 -1.66
N GLY A 9 7.76 39.49 -2.74
CA GLY A 9 6.68 38.52 -2.78
C GLY A 9 6.63 37.50 -1.63
N GLN A 10 5.47 37.44 -0.98
CA GLN A 10 5.01 36.22 -0.34
C GLN A 10 4.68 35.17 -1.42
N LYS A 11 5.70 34.47 -1.91
CA LYS A 11 5.52 33.13 -2.46
C LYS A 11 5.12 32.24 -1.29
N LEU A 12 3.81 31.96 -1.20
CA LEU A 12 3.26 30.87 -0.40
C LEU A 12 4.03 29.59 -0.73
N GLN A 13 5.00 29.24 0.13
CA GLN A 13 5.64 27.94 0.08
C GLN A 13 4.53 26.92 0.34
N ARG A 14 4.13 26.21 -0.73
CA ARG A 14 3.39 24.96 -0.61
C ARG A 14 4.22 24.10 0.32
N LYS A 15 3.72 23.86 1.54
CA LYS A 15 4.28 22.83 2.42
C LYS A 15 4.21 21.54 1.62
N GLU A 16 5.34 21.12 1.07
CA GLU A 16 5.53 19.73 0.67
C GLU A 16 5.30 18.93 1.96
N GLU A 17 4.10 18.33 2.08
CA GLU A 17 3.85 17.32 3.09
C GLU A 17 4.87 16.22 2.83
N GLY A 18 5.95 16.22 3.62
CA GLY A 18 6.90 15.13 3.65
C GLY A 18 6.15 13.80 3.85
N PRO A 19 6.70 12.69 3.35
CA PRO A 19 6.02 11.40 3.40
C PRO A 19 5.65 11.08 4.85
N LYS A 20 4.33 10.93 5.12
CA LYS A 20 3.85 10.47 6.42
C LYS A 20 4.48 9.10 6.69
N PRO A 21 5.08 8.88 7.87
CA PRO A 21 5.66 7.58 8.21
C PRO A 21 4.57 6.51 8.13
N LEU A 22 4.88 5.40 7.45
CA LEU A 22 3.96 4.27 7.31
C LEU A 22 3.58 3.73 8.68
N THR A 23 2.30 3.44 8.88
CA THR A 23 1.87 2.76 10.10
C THR A 23 2.30 1.28 10.06
N ILE A 24 2.46 0.66 11.23
CA ILE A 24 2.83 -0.78 11.31
C ILE A 24 1.85 -1.66 10.50
N PRO A 25 0.52 -1.47 10.57
CA PRO A 25 -0.43 -2.22 9.76
C PRO A 25 -0.27 -1.97 8.26
N GLU A 26 -0.03 -0.73 7.85
CA GLU A 26 0.21 -0.39 6.44
C GLU A 26 1.47 -1.08 5.91
N HIS A 27 2.55 -1.11 6.69
CA HIS A 27 3.78 -1.82 6.34
C HIS A 27 3.52 -3.33 6.18
N ASN A 28 2.77 -3.94 7.11
CA ASN A 28 2.42 -5.35 7.05
C ASN A 28 1.61 -5.69 5.79
N ILE A 29 0.60 -4.88 5.47
CA ILE A 29 -0.23 -5.06 4.27
C ILE A 29 0.62 -4.94 2.99
N LEU A 30 1.54 -3.96 2.95
CA LEU A 30 2.48 -3.80 1.83
C LEU A 30 3.41 -5.00 1.67
N GLN A 31 3.90 -5.58 2.77
CA GLN A 31 4.71 -6.79 2.70
C GLN A 31 3.92 -7.97 2.14
N LEU A 32 2.66 -8.15 2.55
CA LEU A 32 1.79 -9.21 2.02
C LEU A 32 1.54 -9.03 0.52
N LEU A 33 1.26 -7.79 0.08
CA LEU A 33 1.10 -7.48 -1.35
C LEU A 33 2.35 -7.85 -2.15
N ASN A 34 3.53 -7.44 -1.69
CA ASN A 34 4.79 -7.72 -2.38
C ASN A 34 5.10 -9.23 -2.40
N LYS A 35 4.86 -9.96 -1.30
CA LYS A 35 5.04 -11.41 -1.24
C LYS A 35 4.14 -12.12 -2.25
N MET A 36 2.86 -11.74 -2.34
CA MET A 36 1.93 -12.28 -3.33
C MET A 36 2.38 -11.99 -4.76
N GLU A 37 2.82 -10.77 -5.08
CA GLU A 37 3.32 -10.42 -6.42
C GLU A 37 4.56 -11.23 -6.81
N ILE A 38 5.50 -11.44 -5.88
CA ILE A 38 6.68 -12.28 -6.11
C ILE A 38 6.26 -13.73 -6.34
N LEU A 39 5.32 -14.24 -5.54
CA LEU A 39 4.84 -15.60 -5.66
C LEU A 39 4.11 -15.86 -6.98
N GLU A 40 3.26 -14.92 -7.41
CA GLU A 40 2.58 -14.99 -8.71
C GLU A 40 3.56 -15.01 -9.89
N LYS A 41 4.66 -14.25 -9.80
CA LYS A 41 5.75 -14.31 -10.80
C LYS A 41 6.42 -15.69 -10.80
N LYS A 42 6.76 -16.21 -9.61
CA LYS A 42 7.36 -17.55 -9.49
C LYS A 42 6.46 -18.66 -10.05
N MET A 43 5.15 -18.55 -9.85
CA MET A 43 4.17 -19.50 -10.39
C MET A 43 4.15 -19.53 -11.91
N HIS A 44 4.40 -18.39 -12.57
CA HIS A 44 4.43 -18.32 -14.02
C HIS A 44 5.62 -19.10 -14.62
N ASP A 45 6.74 -19.14 -13.90
CA ASP A 45 8.02 -19.63 -14.41
C ASP A 45 8.43 -21.01 -13.84
N THR A 46 7.54 -21.74 -13.15
CA THR A 46 7.91 -22.97 -12.43
C THR A 46 6.99 -24.17 -12.67
N SER A 47 7.55 -25.37 -12.49
CA SER A 47 6.84 -26.66 -12.54
C SER A 47 6.12 -27.02 -11.24
N VAL A 48 6.44 -26.36 -10.11
CA VAL A 48 5.83 -26.59 -8.78
C VAL A 48 4.62 -25.68 -8.53
N PHE A 49 3.76 -25.51 -9.54
CA PHE A 49 2.64 -24.58 -9.53
C PHE A 49 1.69 -24.80 -8.34
N LEU A 50 1.35 -26.05 -8.03
CA LEU A 50 0.32 -26.37 -7.03
C LEU A 50 0.72 -25.95 -5.61
N ALA A 51 1.98 -26.14 -5.24
CA ALA A 51 2.49 -25.75 -3.91
C ALA A 51 2.48 -24.22 -3.76
N LEU A 52 2.96 -23.51 -4.77
CA LEU A 52 2.91 -22.04 -4.80
C LEU A 52 1.48 -21.51 -4.85
N TYR A 53 0.57 -22.18 -5.55
CA TYR A 53 -0.85 -21.79 -5.54
C TYR A 53 -1.43 -21.87 -4.13
N ASN A 54 -1.17 -22.94 -3.39
CA ASN A 54 -1.65 -23.07 -2.01
C ASN A 54 -1.04 -21.98 -1.10
N GLU A 55 0.26 -21.71 -1.22
CA GLU A 55 0.91 -20.60 -0.50
C GLU A 55 0.30 -19.24 -0.85
N LEU A 56 -0.09 -19.02 -2.11
CA LEU A 56 -0.78 -17.80 -2.53
C LEU A 56 -2.11 -17.65 -1.80
N ARG A 57 -2.90 -18.74 -1.69
CA ARG A 57 -4.20 -18.73 -1.02
C ARG A 57 -4.09 -18.42 0.47
N ASP A 58 -3.05 -18.93 1.12
CA ASP A 58 -2.76 -18.62 2.52
C ASP A 58 -2.41 -17.14 2.69
N LEU A 59 -1.58 -16.59 1.79
CA LEU A 59 -1.25 -15.17 1.79
C LEU A 59 -2.45 -14.28 1.49
N GLU A 60 -3.33 -14.68 0.57
CA GLU A 60 -4.57 -13.96 0.25
C GLU A 60 -5.49 -13.89 1.46
N THR A 61 -5.59 -14.98 2.24
CA THR A 61 -6.41 -15.02 3.46
C THR A 61 -5.83 -14.10 4.53
N ARG A 62 -4.53 -14.20 4.82
CA ARG A 62 -3.84 -13.31 5.77
C ARG A 62 -3.91 -11.84 5.37
N PHE A 63 -3.87 -11.57 4.07
CA PHE A 63 -4.02 -10.22 3.54
C PHE A 63 -5.41 -9.65 3.82
N VAL A 64 -6.47 -10.42 3.57
CA VAL A 64 -7.85 -9.99 3.87
C VAL A 64 -8.00 -9.73 5.37
N GLU A 65 -7.54 -10.65 6.22
CA GLU A 65 -7.58 -10.49 7.68
C GLU A 65 -6.82 -9.24 8.15
N ALA A 66 -5.62 -8.99 7.61
CA ALA A 66 -4.83 -7.81 7.97
C ALA A 66 -5.51 -6.50 7.55
N VAL A 67 -6.15 -6.48 6.39
CA VAL A 67 -6.92 -5.32 5.89
C VAL A 67 -8.15 -5.10 6.76
N ASP A 68 -8.94 -6.15 7.03
CA ASP A 68 -10.16 -6.04 7.82
C ASP A 68 -9.85 -5.63 9.27
N ALA A 69 -8.78 -6.17 9.86
CA ALA A 69 -8.28 -5.73 11.15
C ALA A 69 -7.82 -4.27 11.12
N ALA A 70 -7.18 -3.83 10.04
CA ALA A 70 -6.75 -2.44 9.90
C ALA A 70 -7.94 -1.47 9.80
N GLU A 71 -8.97 -1.86 9.04
CA GLU A 71 -10.22 -1.12 8.87
C GLU A 71 -11.02 -1.06 10.19
N ALA A 72 -11.19 -2.19 10.89
CA ALA A 72 -11.92 -2.26 12.16
C ALA A 72 -11.32 -1.37 13.27
N ASN A 73 -9.99 -1.22 13.26
CA ASN A 73 -9.26 -0.39 14.21
C ASN A 73 -9.02 1.05 13.71
N ASN A 74 -9.59 1.44 12.56
CA ASN A 74 -9.46 2.77 11.97
C ASN A 74 -7.99 3.23 11.78
N TYR A 75 -7.10 2.31 11.41
CA TYR A 75 -5.71 2.67 11.16
C TYR A 75 -5.58 3.59 9.94
N ALA A 76 -4.70 4.58 10.04
CA ALA A 76 -4.33 5.42 8.91
C ALA A 76 -3.53 4.60 7.90
N ILE A 77 -4.10 4.46 6.70
CA ILE A 77 -3.45 3.85 5.52
C ILE A 77 -3.44 4.91 4.42
N SER A 78 -2.31 5.05 3.72
CA SER A 78 -2.22 5.98 2.59
C SER A 78 -3.17 5.61 1.45
N GLU A 79 -3.66 6.62 0.72
CA GLU A 79 -4.59 6.41 -0.40
C GLU A 79 -4.00 5.54 -1.51
N SER A 80 -2.68 5.62 -1.74
CA SER A 80 -1.99 4.78 -2.71
C SER A 80 -2.05 3.30 -2.33
N VAL A 81 -1.88 2.97 -1.04
CA VAL A 81 -1.98 1.61 -0.51
C VAL A 81 -3.43 1.14 -0.52
N LYS A 82 -4.41 1.98 -0.14
CA LYS A 82 -5.84 1.64 -0.24
C LYS A 82 -6.25 1.25 -1.67
N LYS A 83 -5.76 1.97 -2.68
CA LYS A 83 -6.02 1.62 -4.09
C LYS A 83 -5.48 0.23 -4.44
N ARG A 84 -4.25 -0.09 -4.02
CA ARG A 84 -3.66 -1.44 -4.20
C ARG A 84 -4.45 -2.51 -3.44
N ILE A 85 -4.89 -2.21 -2.22
CA ILE A 85 -5.71 -3.10 -1.40
C ILE A 85 -7.00 -3.45 -2.14
N LYS A 86 -7.74 -2.44 -2.61
CA LYS A 86 -9.00 -2.62 -3.33
C LYS A 86 -8.81 -3.49 -4.58
N MET A 87 -7.82 -3.16 -5.41
CA MET A 87 -7.48 -3.96 -6.59
C MET A 87 -7.17 -5.42 -6.25
N ARG A 88 -6.45 -5.68 -5.15
CA ARG A 88 -6.14 -7.04 -4.72
C ARG A 88 -7.38 -7.77 -4.19
N LYS A 89 -8.20 -7.13 -3.35
CA LYS A 89 -9.48 -7.68 -2.87
C LYS A 89 -10.38 -8.09 -4.04
N ASP A 90 -10.54 -7.22 -5.05
CA ASP A 90 -11.34 -7.52 -6.24
C ASP A 90 -10.79 -8.73 -7.02
N LYS A 91 -9.46 -8.84 -7.16
CA LYS A 91 -8.81 -9.99 -7.81
C LYS A 91 -9.07 -11.31 -7.07
N ILE A 92 -9.01 -11.29 -5.75
CA ILE A 92 -9.24 -12.47 -4.89
C ILE A 92 -10.70 -12.92 -5.00
N LEU A 93 -11.64 -11.97 -4.95
CA LEU A 93 -13.09 -12.25 -5.02
C LEU A 93 -13.49 -12.87 -6.36
N ARG A 94 -12.92 -12.44 -7.48
CA ARG A 94 -13.20 -13.02 -8.81
C ARG A 94 -12.70 -14.46 -9.00
N LYS A 95 -11.78 -14.92 -8.15
CA LYS A 95 -11.20 -16.28 -8.22
C LYS A 95 -11.88 -17.29 -7.29
N ARG A 96 -12.74 -16.82 -6.38
CA ARG A 96 -13.59 -17.67 -5.54
C ARG A 96 -14.90 -17.95 -6.26
#